data_AF-A0A258JL02-F1
#
_entry.id   AF-A0A258JL02-F1
#
_cell.length_a   1.000
_cell.length_b   1.000
_cell.length_c   1.000
_cell.angle_alpha   90.00
_cell.angle_beta   90.00
_cell.angle_gamma   90.00
#
_symmetry.space_group_name_H-M   'P 1'
#
loop_
_entity.id
_entity.type
_entity.pdbx_description
1 polymer ?
#
loop_
_entity_poly.entity_id
_entity_poly.type
_entity_poly.pdbx_seq_one_letter_code
_entity_poly.pdbx_strand_id
1 'polypeptide(L)'
;MLSISTLGFRGEALPSIGSVARLSIASRPKGAAHGYEIRVEGGVLSPPRPAPLSGGTRVEVRDLFFATPARLKFLKSDRAEAAAAVDVVRRLALARPDVAFTVVAEERGPLTWAAREDTAEGRMARLAEVLGAEAGRNVLAVEGERGGVRLSGLAGLPTFSKANSLSQFLFVNGRPVRDKLLMGALRAAYSDLLPSDRFPVLALFLTLDPREVDVNVHPAKTEVRFRDGGNVRALLIRTLTDALAARLPRTAATMADRLVSLARTPELEARPAAPAVGWAARSYAPDPALGGGYDWRASPARPQALEPAPAAVFGLDEPGFSAGGQGAFDVGAPSVDARADRAVPDATDLDKPLGAA
;
A
#
# COMPACT_ATOMS: atom_id res chain seq x y z
N MET A 1 -29.41 18.68 -6.35
CA MET A 1 -28.25 18.34 -5.50
C MET A 1 -27.09 19.24 -5.89
N LEU A 2 -26.48 19.93 -4.92
CA LEU A 2 -25.45 20.94 -5.15
C LEU A 2 -24.19 20.32 -5.77
N SER A 3 -23.73 20.91 -6.88
CA SER A 3 -22.43 20.61 -7.49
C SER A 3 -21.31 21.15 -6.59
N ILE A 4 -20.73 20.30 -5.74
CA ILE A 4 -19.61 20.66 -4.88
C ILE A 4 -18.31 20.61 -5.72
N SER A 5 -17.82 21.77 -6.15
CA SER A 5 -16.56 21.91 -6.90
C SER A 5 -15.31 22.05 -6.02
N THR A 6 -15.49 22.16 -4.69
CA THR A 6 -14.40 22.40 -3.73
C THR A 6 -14.12 21.18 -2.83
N LEU A 7 -12.88 21.05 -2.35
CA LEU A 7 -12.51 19.95 -1.44
C LEU A 7 -13.18 20.07 -0.07
N GLY A 8 -13.35 21.30 0.41
CA GLY A 8 -14.03 21.67 1.67
C GLY A 8 -15.34 22.43 1.42
N PHE A 9 -16.37 22.14 2.23
CA PHE A 9 -17.67 22.85 2.17
C PHE A 9 -18.31 23.07 3.56
N ARG A 10 -17.70 22.57 4.64
CA ARG A 10 -18.28 22.60 5.99
C ARG A 10 -17.71 23.69 6.91
N GLY A 11 -16.52 24.22 6.62
CA GLY A 11 -15.84 25.18 7.50
C GLY A 11 -15.36 24.61 8.85
N GLU A 12 -15.61 23.34 9.13
CA GLU A 12 -15.37 22.70 10.44
C GLU A 12 -13.91 22.32 10.71
N ALA A 13 -13.06 22.22 9.68
CA ALA A 13 -11.73 21.62 9.82
C ALA A 13 -10.80 22.39 10.76
N LEU A 14 -10.61 23.70 10.53
CA LEU A 14 -9.70 24.51 11.34
C LEU A 14 -10.21 24.70 12.78
N PRO A 15 -11.50 24.98 13.04
CA PRO A 15 -12.03 25.01 14.40
C PRO A 15 -11.85 23.68 15.15
N SER A 16 -12.09 22.55 14.48
CA SER A 16 -11.95 21.22 15.10
C SER A 16 -10.50 20.87 15.43
N ILE A 17 -9.54 21.35 14.63
CA ILE A 17 -8.11 21.18 14.94
C ILE A 17 -7.70 22.11 16.08
N GLY A 18 -8.13 23.37 16.04
CA GLY A 18 -7.81 24.37 17.06
C GLY A 18 -8.36 24.03 18.45
N SER A 19 -9.44 23.25 18.56
CA SER A 19 -9.99 22.81 19.85
C SER A 19 -9.13 21.76 20.57
N VAL A 20 -8.27 21.04 19.83
CA VAL A 20 -7.46 19.94 20.38
C VAL A 20 -5.96 20.16 20.27
N ALA A 21 -5.50 21.27 19.68
CA ALA A 21 -4.09 21.55 19.40
C ALA A 21 -3.74 23.03 19.68
N ARG A 22 -2.45 23.35 19.64
CA ARG A 22 -1.97 24.73 19.52
C ARG A 22 -1.84 25.07 18.03
N LEU A 23 -2.82 25.77 17.50
CA LEU A 23 -2.93 26.13 16.09
C LEU A 23 -2.48 27.59 15.87
N SER A 24 -1.60 27.82 14.91
CA SER A 24 -1.28 29.14 14.39
C SER A 24 -1.59 29.23 12.90
N ILE A 25 -2.25 30.30 12.46
CA ILE A 25 -2.54 30.57 11.05
C ILE A 25 -2.03 31.97 10.73
N ALA A 26 -0.97 32.05 9.94
CA ALA A 26 -0.45 33.30 9.39
C ALA A 26 -0.80 33.40 7.90
N SER A 27 -1.35 34.52 7.47
CA SER A 27 -1.70 34.74 6.05
C SER A 27 -1.40 36.16 5.60
N ARG A 28 -0.94 36.28 4.35
CA ARG A 28 -0.80 37.55 3.63
C ARG A 28 -1.42 37.39 2.23
N PRO A 29 -2.61 37.95 2.00
CA PRO A 29 -3.25 37.98 0.69
C PRO A 29 -2.39 38.70 -0.35
N LYS A 30 -2.55 38.34 -1.63
CA LYS A 30 -1.88 39.03 -2.73
C LYS A 30 -2.30 40.50 -2.76
N GLY A 31 -1.33 41.41 -2.80
CA GLY A 31 -1.56 42.86 -2.79
C GLY A 31 -1.70 43.48 -1.40
N ALA A 32 -1.76 42.69 -0.32
CA ALA A 32 -1.79 43.22 1.03
C ALA A 32 -0.39 43.70 1.49
N ALA A 33 -0.31 44.88 2.10
CA ALA A 33 0.94 45.42 2.63
C ALA A 33 1.52 44.56 3.77
N HIS A 34 0.65 44.03 4.64
CA HIS A 34 1.04 43.28 5.84
C HIS A 34 0.34 41.92 5.91
N GLY A 35 1.01 40.95 6.52
CA GLY A 35 0.42 39.68 6.93
C GLY A 35 -0.05 39.74 8.38
N TYR A 36 -1.03 38.89 8.71
CA TYR A 36 -1.54 38.75 10.06
C TYR A 36 -1.52 37.28 10.48
N GLU A 37 -1.39 37.05 11.77
CA GLU A 37 -1.49 35.73 12.39
C GLU A 37 -2.61 35.71 13.43
N ILE A 38 -3.37 34.62 13.44
CA ILE A 38 -4.25 34.24 14.54
C ILE A 38 -3.73 32.97 15.20
N ARG A 39 -3.89 32.86 16.52
CA ARG A 39 -3.57 31.63 17.27
C ARG A 39 -4.80 31.12 17.99
N VAL A 40 -4.95 29.80 18.03
CA VAL A 40 -5.98 29.09 18.77
C VAL A 40 -5.30 28.06 19.67
N GLU A 41 -5.54 28.13 20.96
CA GLU A 41 -5.02 27.16 21.93
C GLU A 41 -6.18 26.47 22.63
N GLY A 42 -6.39 25.17 22.35
CA GLY A 42 -7.45 24.40 23.00
C GLY A 42 -8.85 25.02 22.82
N GLY A 43 -9.10 25.65 21.67
CA GLY A 43 -10.35 26.32 21.32
C GLY A 43 -10.41 27.80 21.68
N VAL A 44 -9.44 28.34 22.41
CA VAL A 44 -9.38 29.76 22.77
C VAL A 44 -8.68 30.55 21.66
N LEU A 45 -9.44 31.41 20.96
CA LEU A 45 -8.93 32.27 19.90
C LEU A 45 -8.31 33.55 20.46
N SER A 46 -7.08 33.84 20.04
CA SER A 46 -6.38 35.10 20.31
C SER A 46 -6.70 36.18 19.26
N PRO A 47 -6.58 37.47 19.62
CA PRO A 47 -6.78 38.55 18.65
C PRO A 47 -5.71 38.49 17.53
N PRO A 48 -6.05 38.89 16.29
CA PRO A 48 -5.09 38.95 15.20
C PRO A 48 -3.91 39.86 15.52
N ARG A 49 -2.70 39.41 15.17
CA ARG A 49 -1.46 40.17 15.36
C ARG A 49 -0.64 40.26 14.05
N PRO A 50 0.16 41.32 13.84
CA PRO A 50 1.03 41.42 12.68
C PRO A 50 2.01 40.24 12.59
N ALA A 51 2.21 39.70 11.38
CA ALA A 51 3.10 38.57 11.15
C ALA A 51 3.95 38.76 9.88
N PRO A 52 5.27 38.48 9.94
CA PRO A 52 6.14 38.59 8.77
C PRO A 52 5.92 37.40 7.83
N LEU A 53 5.21 37.63 6.73
CA LEU A 53 4.99 36.62 5.69
C LEU A 53 5.20 37.24 4.30
N SER A 54 6.00 36.59 3.45
CA SER A 54 6.23 37.05 2.08
C SER A 54 4.98 36.94 1.20
N GLY A 55 4.10 35.98 1.46
CA GLY A 55 2.84 35.78 0.77
C GLY A 55 2.25 34.41 1.05
N GLY A 56 0.94 34.26 0.81
CA GLY A 56 0.24 32.98 0.98
C GLY A 56 -0.21 32.75 2.41
N THR A 57 -0.33 31.48 2.80
CA THR A 57 -0.83 31.08 4.11
C THR A 57 0.06 29.98 4.70
N ARG A 58 0.44 30.15 5.96
CA ARG A 58 1.12 29.15 6.79
C ARG A 58 0.17 28.71 7.89
N VAL A 59 -0.08 27.40 7.97
CA VAL A 59 -0.82 26.78 9.06
C VAL A 59 0.14 25.91 9.85
N GLU A 60 0.20 26.13 11.15
CA GLU A 60 1.07 25.41 12.06
C GLU A 60 0.23 24.77 13.16
N VAL A 61 0.43 23.48 13.40
CA VAL A 61 -0.27 22.70 14.43
C VAL A 61 0.79 22.10 15.34
N ARG A 62 0.82 22.52 16.61
CA ARG A 62 1.71 21.96 17.65
C ARG A 62 0.90 21.26 18.73
N ASP A 63 1.56 20.35 19.44
CA ASP A 63 1.01 19.64 20.60
C ASP A 63 -0.39 19.07 20.31
N LEU A 64 -0.51 18.30 19.23
CA LEU A 64 -1.79 17.71 18.83
C LEU A 64 -2.33 16.81 19.95
N PHE A 65 -3.59 17.01 20.33
CA PHE A 65 -4.29 16.36 21.44
C PHE A 65 -3.84 16.75 22.85
N PHE A 66 -3.08 17.84 23.04
CA PHE A 66 -2.71 18.29 24.40
C PHE A 66 -3.93 18.58 25.29
N ALA A 67 -5.02 19.10 24.70
CA ALA A 67 -6.27 19.38 25.40
C ALA A 67 -7.15 18.13 25.58
N THR A 68 -6.80 16.99 24.97
CA THR A 68 -7.58 15.73 25.01
C THR A 68 -6.67 14.51 25.25
N PRO A 69 -6.19 14.29 26.49
CA PRO A 69 -5.21 13.22 26.79
C PRO A 69 -5.67 11.81 26.43
N ALA A 70 -6.98 11.55 26.49
CA ALA A 70 -7.54 10.27 26.07
C ALA A 70 -7.26 9.97 24.58
N ARG A 71 -7.31 10.99 23.71
CA ARG A 71 -6.99 10.85 22.27
C ARG A 71 -5.50 10.63 22.02
N LEU A 72 -4.65 11.24 22.84
CA LEU A 72 -3.20 11.08 22.75
C LEU A 72 -2.78 9.61 22.88
N LYS A 73 -3.49 8.82 23.70
CA LYS A 73 -3.25 7.38 23.88
C LYS A 73 -3.54 6.52 22.63
N PHE A 74 -4.26 7.07 21.64
CA PHE A 74 -4.55 6.36 20.38
C PHE A 74 -3.49 6.60 19.30
N LEU A 75 -2.54 7.52 19.52
CA LEU A 75 -1.42 7.70 18.61
C LEU A 75 -0.59 6.42 18.58
N LYS A 76 -0.21 6.01 17.37
CA LYS A 76 0.75 4.92 17.18
C LYS A 76 2.18 5.46 17.35
N SER A 77 3.18 4.69 16.91
CA SER A 77 4.54 5.19 16.86
C SER A 77 4.67 6.38 15.89
N ASP A 78 5.59 7.29 16.19
CA ASP A 78 5.87 8.48 15.36
C ASP A 78 6.13 8.11 13.90
N ARG A 79 6.87 7.01 13.67
CA ARG A 79 7.11 6.46 12.34
C ARG A 79 5.83 6.05 11.61
N ALA A 80 4.87 5.44 12.31
CA ALA A 80 3.60 5.01 11.71
C ALA A 80 2.72 6.21 11.35
N GLU A 81 2.63 7.20 12.24
CA GLU A 81 1.85 8.43 12.01
C GLU A 81 2.48 9.29 10.90
N ALA A 82 3.81 9.45 10.89
CA ALA A 82 4.53 10.13 9.83
C ALA A 82 4.34 9.45 8.46
N ALA A 83 4.37 8.11 8.43
CA ALA A 83 4.08 7.35 7.21
C ALA A 83 2.64 7.58 6.73
N ALA A 84 1.66 7.63 7.64
CA ALA A 84 0.27 7.93 7.31
C ALA A 84 0.10 9.37 6.77
N ALA A 85 0.77 10.35 7.36
CA ALA A 85 0.74 11.74 6.90
C ALA A 85 1.36 11.89 5.50
N VAL A 86 2.54 11.29 5.26
CA VAL A 86 3.18 11.27 3.94
C VAL A 86 2.27 10.62 2.89
N ASP A 87 1.57 9.54 3.25
CA ASP A 87 0.64 8.84 2.37
C ASP A 87 -0.59 9.69 2.02
N VAL A 88 -1.08 10.55 2.93
CA VAL A 88 -2.11 11.54 2.63
C VAL A 88 -1.61 12.56 1.61
N VAL A 89 -0.42 13.13 1.82
CA VAL A 89 0.14 14.11 0.86
C VAL A 89 0.42 13.48 -0.50
N ARG A 90 0.87 12.23 -0.53
CA ARG A 90 1.05 11.46 -1.77
C ARG A 90 -0.25 11.38 -2.58
N ARG A 91 -1.39 11.13 -1.93
CA ARG A 91 -2.70 11.11 -2.61
C ARG A 91 -3.09 12.48 -3.15
N LEU A 92 -2.82 13.55 -2.40
CA LEU A 92 -3.06 14.91 -2.88
C LEU A 92 -2.17 15.26 -4.08
N ALA A 93 -0.91 14.85 -4.05
CA ALA A 93 0.05 15.03 -5.15
C ALA A 93 -0.38 14.30 -6.43
N LEU A 94 -0.96 13.11 -6.31
CA LEU A 94 -1.54 12.37 -7.45
C LEU A 94 -2.85 13.00 -7.96
N ALA A 95 -3.67 13.55 -7.06
CA ALA A 95 -4.93 14.21 -7.43
C ALA A 95 -4.71 15.56 -8.14
N ARG A 96 -3.62 16.27 -7.82
CA ARG A 96 -3.30 17.60 -8.31
C ARG A 96 -1.90 17.64 -8.93
N PRO A 97 -1.74 17.14 -10.17
CA PRO A 97 -0.45 17.17 -10.86
C PRO A 97 0.04 18.61 -11.08
N ASP A 98 -0.87 19.57 -11.20
CA ASP A 98 -0.63 21.01 -11.40
C ASP A 98 0.01 21.71 -10.20
N VAL A 99 0.07 21.07 -9.03
CA VAL A 99 0.59 21.65 -7.79
C VAL A 99 1.90 20.97 -7.38
N ALA A 100 2.92 21.75 -7.05
CA ALA A 100 4.15 21.23 -6.46
C ALA A 100 3.94 20.88 -4.98
N PHE A 101 4.43 19.72 -4.56
CA PHE A 101 4.34 19.27 -3.17
C PHE A 101 5.74 18.94 -2.64
N THR A 102 6.04 19.39 -1.43
CA THR A 102 7.24 18.99 -0.69
C THR A 102 6.82 18.53 0.70
N VAL A 103 7.28 17.35 1.10
CA VAL A 103 7.04 16.78 2.43
C VAL A 103 8.37 16.47 3.09
N VAL A 104 8.53 16.96 4.30
CA VAL A 104 9.70 16.70 5.15
C VAL A 104 9.19 15.94 6.37
N ALA A 105 9.80 14.79 6.65
CA ALA A 105 9.55 13.99 7.84
C ALA A 105 10.91 13.60 8.43
N GLU A 106 11.08 13.67 9.75
CA GLU A 106 12.41 13.58 10.39
C GLU A 106 13.24 12.35 9.96
N GLU A 107 12.61 11.20 9.76
CA GLU A 107 13.29 9.96 9.39
C GLU A 107 13.63 9.82 7.90
N ARG A 108 13.14 10.71 7.02
CA ARG A 108 13.36 10.62 5.56
C ARG A 108 13.76 11.97 4.98
N GLY A 109 14.67 11.95 4.01
CA GLY A 109 14.97 13.12 3.21
C GLY A 109 13.71 13.72 2.56
N PRO A 110 13.74 15.02 2.20
CA PRO A 110 12.58 15.71 1.65
C PRO A 110 12.07 14.99 0.39
N LEU A 111 10.79 14.64 0.38
CA LEU A 111 10.10 14.13 -0.80
C LEU A 111 9.51 15.33 -1.54
N THR A 112 9.98 15.56 -2.76
CA THR A 112 9.50 16.66 -3.61
C THR A 112 8.92 16.11 -4.90
N TRP A 113 7.71 16.56 -5.23
CA TRP A 113 7.03 16.29 -6.48
C TRP A 113 6.75 17.62 -7.17
N ALA A 114 7.42 17.88 -8.29
CA ALA A 114 7.30 19.13 -9.01
C ALA A 114 5.97 19.22 -9.76
N ALA A 115 5.43 20.44 -9.87
CA ALA A 115 4.23 20.70 -10.67
C ALA A 115 4.40 20.18 -12.11
N ARG A 116 3.35 19.58 -12.63
CA ARG A 116 3.21 19.04 -13.98
C ARG A 116 1.92 19.58 -14.58
N GLU A 117 1.86 19.67 -15.90
CA GLU A 117 0.60 20.05 -16.56
C GLU A 117 -0.50 19.03 -16.23
N ASP A 118 -1.75 19.49 -16.12
CA ASP A 118 -2.90 18.59 -15.92
C ASP A 118 -3.34 17.94 -17.24
N THR A 119 -2.39 17.33 -17.93
CA THR A 119 -2.57 16.52 -19.14
C THR A 119 -2.52 15.05 -18.79
N ALA A 120 -2.86 14.16 -19.74
CA ALA A 120 -2.71 12.72 -19.52
C ALA A 120 -1.24 12.37 -19.25
N GLU A 121 -0.33 12.99 -20.00
CA GLU A 121 1.12 12.85 -19.92
C GLU A 121 1.66 13.40 -18.60
N GLY A 122 1.19 14.58 -18.16
CA GLY A 122 1.62 15.18 -16.90
C GLY A 122 1.15 14.38 -15.67
N ARG A 123 -0.09 13.86 -15.71
CA ARG A 123 -0.59 12.91 -14.70
C ARG A 123 0.23 11.62 -14.67
N MET A 124 0.57 11.09 -15.85
CA MET A 124 1.42 9.91 -16.00
C MET A 124 2.81 10.13 -15.40
N ALA A 125 3.43 11.27 -15.68
CA ALA A 125 4.74 11.64 -15.15
C ALA A 125 4.71 11.79 -13.63
N ARG A 126 3.70 12.48 -13.08
CA ARG A 126 3.51 12.60 -11.62
C ARG A 126 3.35 11.23 -10.96
N LEU A 127 2.59 10.35 -11.59
CA LEU A 127 2.35 9.00 -11.10
C LEU A 127 3.65 8.18 -11.08
N ALA A 128 4.46 8.26 -12.14
CA ALA A 128 5.77 7.61 -12.18
C ALA A 128 6.72 8.11 -11.06
N GLU A 129 6.74 9.41 -10.78
CA GLU A 129 7.51 9.97 -9.66
C GLU A 129 7.02 9.46 -8.30
N VAL A 130 5.70 9.33 -8.13
CA VAL A 130 5.09 8.90 -6.87
C VAL A 130 5.26 7.41 -6.61
N LEU A 131 5.11 6.57 -7.64
CA LEU A 131 5.28 5.11 -7.51
C LEU A 131 6.75 4.67 -7.56
N GLY A 132 7.64 5.54 -8.05
CA GLY A 132 9.07 5.31 -8.14
C GLY A 132 9.51 4.58 -9.41
N ALA A 133 10.82 4.49 -9.60
CA ALA A 133 11.44 3.96 -10.83
C ALA A 133 11.05 2.51 -11.17
N GLU A 134 10.71 1.70 -10.16
CA GLU A 134 10.26 0.32 -10.37
C GLU A 134 8.90 0.23 -11.07
N ALA A 135 8.07 1.27 -10.97
CA ALA A 135 6.75 1.27 -11.60
C ALA A 135 6.87 1.31 -13.13
N GLY A 136 7.81 2.07 -13.70
CA GLY A 136 7.85 2.34 -15.15
C GLY A 136 7.87 1.11 -16.06
N ARG A 137 8.50 0.00 -15.63
CA ARG A 137 8.53 -1.26 -16.41
C ARG A 137 7.44 -2.26 -16.02
N ASN A 138 6.78 -2.02 -14.89
CA ASN A 138 5.90 -2.96 -14.24
C ASN A 138 4.44 -2.48 -14.18
N VAL A 139 4.12 -1.37 -14.85
CA VAL A 139 2.76 -0.83 -14.97
C VAL A 139 2.36 -0.76 -16.43
N LEU A 140 1.06 -0.82 -16.67
CA LEU A 140 0.43 -0.66 -17.97
C LEU A 140 -0.58 0.50 -17.94
N ALA A 141 -0.65 1.24 -19.04
CA ALA A 141 -1.71 2.23 -19.24
C ALA A 141 -3.04 1.52 -19.44
N VAL A 142 -4.06 2.02 -18.76
CA VAL A 142 -5.43 1.53 -18.87
C VAL A 142 -6.34 2.69 -19.25
N GLU A 143 -7.15 2.46 -20.27
CA GLU A 143 -8.13 3.43 -20.75
C GLU A 143 -9.40 2.68 -21.17
N GLY A 144 -10.55 3.21 -20.80
CA GLY A 144 -11.83 2.64 -21.15
C GLY A 144 -12.97 3.60 -20.89
N GLU A 145 -14.04 3.48 -21.66
CA GLU A 145 -15.23 4.29 -21.49
C GLU A 145 -16.48 3.42 -21.62
N ARG A 146 -17.46 3.63 -20.74
CA ARG A 146 -18.74 2.92 -20.80
C ARG A 146 -19.84 3.74 -20.12
N GLY A 147 -20.92 3.99 -20.86
CA GLY A 147 -22.12 4.64 -20.31
C GLY A 147 -21.82 5.99 -19.65
N GLY A 148 -21.04 6.86 -20.31
CA GLY A 148 -20.69 8.19 -19.79
C GLY A 148 -19.61 8.21 -18.70
N VAL A 149 -19.12 7.04 -18.27
CA VAL A 149 -18.01 6.91 -17.31
C VAL A 149 -16.72 6.60 -18.07
N ARG A 150 -15.69 7.41 -17.85
CA ARG A 150 -14.33 7.21 -18.39
C ARG A 150 -13.38 6.76 -17.28
N LEU A 151 -12.60 5.73 -17.56
CA LEU A 151 -11.52 5.23 -16.72
C LEU A 151 -10.19 5.49 -17.44
N SER A 152 -9.23 6.08 -16.74
CA SER A 152 -7.84 6.19 -17.20
C SER A 152 -6.86 5.95 -16.06
N GLY A 153 -5.61 5.60 -16.36
CA GLY A 153 -4.55 5.52 -15.34
C GLY A 153 -3.50 4.46 -15.61
N LEU A 154 -2.84 4.01 -14.54
CA LEU A 154 -1.87 2.92 -14.56
C LEU A 154 -2.28 1.77 -13.67
N ALA A 155 -2.07 0.57 -14.17
CA ALA A 155 -2.32 -0.67 -13.46
C ALA A 155 -1.04 -1.51 -13.43
N GLY A 156 -0.65 -2.00 -12.25
CA GLY A 156 0.53 -2.83 -12.07
C GLY A 156 0.33 -4.24 -12.65
N LEU A 157 1.37 -4.78 -13.26
CA LEU A 157 1.39 -6.19 -13.65
C LEU A 157 1.28 -7.09 -12.41
N PRO A 158 0.81 -8.34 -12.53
CA PRO A 158 0.72 -9.26 -11.40
C PRO A 158 2.07 -9.50 -10.68
N THR A 159 3.18 -9.37 -11.41
CA THR A 159 4.54 -9.43 -10.87
C THR A 159 4.91 -8.24 -9.96
N PHE A 160 4.12 -7.16 -10.00
CA PHE A 160 4.32 -5.94 -9.22
C PHE A 160 3.16 -5.70 -8.27
N SER A 161 3.13 -6.55 -7.25
CA SER A 161 2.16 -6.52 -6.16
C SER A 161 2.84 -6.21 -4.81
N LYS A 162 2.03 -5.76 -3.85
CA LYS A 162 2.43 -5.50 -2.45
C LYS A 162 1.58 -6.36 -1.52
N ALA A 163 2.06 -6.55 -0.29
CA ALA A 163 1.34 -7.27 0.77
C ALA A 163 0.18 -6.44 1.38
N ASN A 164 0.01 -5.18 0.98
CA ASN A 164 -1.06 -4.31 1.46
C ASN A 164 -1.62 -3.46 0.32
N SER A 165 -2.83 -2.93 0.54
CA SER A 165 -3.56 -2.09 -0.42
C SER A 165 -3.15 -0.62 -0.41
N LEU A 166 -2.10 -0.22 0.31
CA LEU A 166 -1.74 1.20 0.46
C LEU A 166 -1.33 1.84 -0.87
N SER A 167 -0.77 1.04 -1.78
CA SER A 167 -0.36 1.45 -3.12
C SER A 167 -1.47 1.34 -4.17
N GLN A 168 -2.74 1.29 -3.74
CA GLN A 168 -3.91 1.39 -4.59
C GLN A 168 -4.50 2.80 -4.48
N PHE A 169 -4.37 3.56 -5.56
CA PHE A 169 -4.85 4.92 -5.63
C PHE A 169 -6.06 4.97 -6.56
N LEU A 170 -7.20 5.38 -6.03
CA LEU A 170 -8.45 5.51 -6.78
C LEU A 170 -8.93 6.95 -6.67
N PHE A 171 -9.27 7.54 -7.81
CA PHE A 171 -9.76 8.91 -7.89
C PHE A 171 -11.07 8.95 -8.63
N VAL A 172 -12.02 9.75 -8.14
CA VAL A 172 -13.29 10.03 -8.81
C VAL A 172 -13.42 11.53 -8.95
N ASN A 173 -13.45 12.04 -10.18
CA ASN A 173 -13.48 13.47 -10.48
C ASN A 173 -12.38 14.26 -9.72
N GLY A 174 -11.16 13.71 -9.68
CA GLY A 174 -10.01 14.31 -9.00
C GLY A 174 -10.00 14.15 -7.47
N ARG A 175 -11.00 13.51 -6.86
CA ARG A 175 -11.02 13.24 -5.41
C ARG A 175 -10.48 11.84 -5.11
N PRO A 176 -9.52 11.68 -4.18
CA PRO A 176 -9.10 10.36 -3.72
C PRO A 176 -10.23 9.68 -2.96
N VAL A 177 -10.54 8.43 -3.33
CA VAL A 177 -11.61 7.62 -2.75
C VAL A 177 -11.09 6.25 -2.30
N ARG A 178 -11.76 5.66 -1.31
CA ARG A 178 -11.54 4.30 -0.80
C ARG A 178 -12.89 3.59 -0.64
N ASP A 179 -13.60 3.48 -1.76
CA ASP A 179 -14.93 2.90 -1.78
C ASP A 179 -14.92 1.37 -1.92
N LYS A 180 -15.83 0.68 -1.22
CA LYS A 180 -15.90 -0.79 -1.19
C LYS A 180 -16.24 -1.39 -2.55
N LEU A 181 -17.08 -0.73 -3.35
CA LEU A 181 -17.45 -1.20 -4.69
C LEU A 181 -16.24 -1.19 -5.61
N LEU A 182 -15.46 -0.10 -5.61
CA LEU A 182 -14.27 0.03 -6.44
C LEU A 182 -13.19 -0.98 -6.01
N MET A 183 -12.96 -1.13 -4.71
CA MET A 183 -12.01 -2.11 -4.18
C MET A 183 -12.42 -3.55 -4.51
N GLY A 184 -13.72 -3.86 -4.44
CA GLY A 184 -14.27 -5.15 -4.85
C GLY A 184 -14.12 -5.41 -6.36
N ALA A 185 -14.30 -4.38 -7.18
CA ALA A 185 -14.08 -4.45 -8.63
C ALA A 185 -12.61 -4.71 -8.97
N LEU A 186 -11.68 -4.03 -8.29
CA LEU A 186 -10.24 -4.27 -8.43
C LEU A 186 -9.87 -5.71 -8.08
N ARG A 187 -10.37 -6.22 -6.94
CA ARG A 187 -10.11 -7.61 -6.53
C ARG A 187 -10.64 -8.60 -7.56
N ALA A 188 -11.82 -8.36 -8.12
CA ALA A 188 -12.40 -9.22 -9.15
C ALA A 188 -11.60 -9.17 -10.46
N ALA A 189 -11.05 -8.01 -10.85
CA ALA A 189 -10.24 -7.89 -12.06
C ALA A 189 -8.91 -8.66 -11.99
N TYR A 190 -8.37 -8.86 -10.80
CA TYR A 190 -7.07 -9.51 -10.55
C TYR A 190 -7.20 -10.91 -9.93
N SER A 191 -8.41 -11.43 -9.70
CA SER A 191 -8.64 -12.66 -8.93
C SER A 191 -7.89 -13.87 -9.49
N ASP A 192 -7.78 -13.93 -10.82
CA ASP A 192 -7.19 -15.08 -11.51
C ASP A 192 -5.67 -14.94 -11.66
N LEU A 193 -5.12 -13.76 -11.34
CA LEU A 193 -3.72 -13.40 -11.57
C LEU A 193 -2.94 -13.17 -10.28
N LEU A 194 -3.62 -12.86 -9.18
CA LEU A 194 -3.01 -12.54 -7.89
C LEU A 194 -3.63 -13.37 -6.77
N PRO A 195 -2.80 -13.88 -5.83
CA PRO A 195 -3.28 -14.43 -4.57
C PRO A 195 -4.12 -13.42 -3.77
N SER A 196 -5.01 -13.92 -2.91
CA SER A 196 -5.96 -13.10 -2.15
C SER A 196 -5.33 -12.15 -1.12
N ASP A 197 -4.08 -12.41 -0.70
CA ASP A 197 -3.28 -11.60 0.22
C ASP A 197 -2.37 -10.57 -0.51
N ARG A 198 -2.43 -10.53 -1.85
CA ARG A 198 -1.62 -9.64 -2.67
C ARG A 198 -2.46 -8.56 -3.34
N PHE A 199 -1.88 -7.37 -3.42
CA PHE A 199 -2.55 -6.19 -3.92
C PHE A 199 -1.72 -5.59 -5.07
N PRO A 200 -2.31 -5.37 -6.25
CA PRO A 200 -1.61 -4.69 -7.34
C PRO A 200 -1.33 -3.24 -6.97
N VAL A 201 -0.19 -2.72 -7.42
CA VAL A 201 0.10 -1.28 -7.37
C VAL A 201 -0.62 -0.61 -8.53
N LEU A 202 -1.45 0.41 -8.28
CA LEU A 202 -2.21 1.08 -9.34
C LEU A 202 -2.58 2.51 -8.95
N ALA A 203 -2.80 3.34 -9.97
CA ALA A 203 -3.50 4.60 -9.82
C ALA A 203 -4.52 4.79 -10.95
N LEU A 204 -5.79 4.83 -10.60
CA LEU A 204 -6.90 4.91 -11.55
C LEU A 204 -7.74 6.17 -11.31
N PHE A 205 -8.14 6.80 -12.40
CA PHE A 205 -8.92 8.02 -12.45
C PHE A 205 -10.24 7.73 -13.16
N LEU A 206 -11.33 7.82 -12.41
CA LEU A 206 -12.68 7.76 -12.93
C LEU A 206 -13.20 9.19 -13.13
N THR A 207 -13.67 9.47 -14.34
CA THR A 207 -14.30 10.73 -14.72
C THR A 207 -15.72 10.43 -15.19
N LEU A 208 -16.70 11.11 -14.60
CA LEU A 208 -18.12 10.94 -14.89
C LEU A 208 -18.90 12.21 -14.53
N ASP A 209 -20.14 12.33 -15.01
CA ASP A 209 -21.01 13.46 -14.66
C ASP A 209 -21.14 13.56 -13.11
N PRO A 210 -20.85 14.71 -12.49
CA PRO A 210 -21.05 14.92 -11.05
C PRO A 210 -22.46 14.60 -10.54
N ARG A 211 -23.48 14.55 -11.41
CA ARG A 211 -24.85 14.15 -11.07
C ARG A 211 -25.02 12.64 -10.90
N GLU A 212 -24.08 11.85 -11.37
CA GLU A 212 -24.08 10.39 -11.27
C GLU A 212 -23.32 9.86 -10.05
N VAL A 213 -22.70 10.74 -9.27
CA VAL A 213 -21.96 10.39 -8.06
C VAL A 213 -22.32 11.31 -6.89
N ASP A 214 -22.70 10.70 -5.77
CA ASP A 214 -22.86 11.39 -4.49
C ASP A 214 -21.60 11.20 -3.63
N VAL A 215 -20.94 12.31 -3.33
CA VAL A 215 -19.70 12.36 -2.54
C VAL A 215 -19.99 12.68 -1.06
N ASN A 216 -21.22 13.06 -0.71
CA ASN A 216 -21.60 13.47 0.64
C ASN A 216 -22.05 12.29 1.51
N VAL A 217 -21.38 11.14 1.42
CA VAL A 217 -21.78 9.91 2.14
C VAL A 217 -21.05 9.74 3.48
N HIS A 218 -19.75 10.03 3.53
CA HIS A 218 -18.92 9.84 4.73
C HIS A 218 -18.38 11.18 5.27
N PRO A 219 -18.23 11.37 6.60
CA PRO A 219 -17.66 12.59 7.18
C PRO A 219 -16.28 12.97 6.61
N ALA A 220 -15.43 11.97 6.38
CA ALA A 220 -14.11 12.14 5.76
C ALA A 220 -14.12 12.18 4.22
N LYS A 221 -15.30 12.03 3.58
CA LYS A 221 -15.52 12.06 2.11
C LYS A 221 -14.66 11.09 1.31
N THR A 222 -14.30 9.97 1.93
CA THR A 222 -13.51 8.89 1.32
C THR A 222 -14.37 7.89 0.57
N GLU A 223 -15.67 7.83 0.86
CA GLU A 223 -16.64 6.93 0.22
C GLU A 223 -17.55 7.72 -0.72
N VAL A 224 -17.99 7.06 -1.80
CA VAL A 224 -18.84 7.66 -2.83
C VAL A 224 -19.97 6.71 -3.18
N ARG A 225 -21.14 7.25 -3.49
CA ARG A 225 -22.29 6.47 -3.95
C ARG A 225 -22.55 6.78 -5.41
N PHE A 226 -22.36 5.80 -6.27
CA PHE A 226 -22.69 5.90 -7.68
C PHE A 226 -24.19 5.66 -7.91
N ARG A 227 -24.79 6.40 -8.83
CA ARG A 227 -26.17 6.17 -9.28
C ARG A 227 -26.30 4.80 -9.96
N ASP A 228 -25.32 4.46 -10.81
CA ASP A 228 -25.18 3.14 -11.42
C ASP A 228 -23.82 2.53 -11.06
N GLY A 229 -23.74 1.95 -9.85
CA GLY A 229 -22.55 1.25 -9.39
C GLY A 229 -22.25 -0.03 -10.21
N GLY A 230 -23.26 -0.63 -10.84
CA GLY A 230 -23.11 -1.82 -11.68
C GLY A 230 -22.30 -1.51 -12.93
N ASN A 231 -22.64 -0.42 -13.62
CA ASN A 231 -21.90 0.06 -14.79
C ASN A 231 -20.44 0.39 -14.46
N VAL A 232 -20.20 1.12 -13.35
CA VAL A 232 -18.84 1.47 -12.89
C VAL A 232 -18.02 0.22 -12.58
N ARG A 233 -18.60 -0.75 -11.85
CA ARG A 233 -17.93 -2.02 -11.55
C ARG A 233 -17.60 -2.80 -12.82
N ALA A 234 -18.54 -2.89 -13.76
CA ALA A 234 -18.35 -3.62 -15.00
C ALA A 234 -17.28 -2.96 -15.90
N LEU A 235 -17.24 -1.63 -15.95
CA LEU A 235 -16.18 -0.88 -16.65
C LEU A 235 -14.80 -1.20 -16.06
N LEU A 236 -14.65 -1.08 -14.74
CA LEU A 236 -13.38 -1.37 -14.07
C LEU A 236 -12.87 -2.78 -14.33
N ILE A 237 -13.72 -3.78 -14.12
CA ILE A 237 -13.34 -5.18 -14.32
C ILE A 237 -12.94 -5.39 -15.78
N ARG A 238 -13.79 -5.00 -16.72
CA ARG A 238 -13.56 -5.25 -18.14
C ARG A 238 -12.28 -4.58 -18.64
N THR A 239 -12.11 -3.28 -18.37
CA THR A 239 -10.94 -2.53 -18.85
C THR A 239 -9.64 -3.06 -18.26
N LEU A 240 -9.63 -3.43 -16.98
CA LEU A 240 -8.44 -4.01 -16.34
C LEU A 240 -8.13 -5.40 -16.88
N THR A 241 -9.13 -6.28 -16.99
CA THR A 241 -8.95 -7.64 -17.52
C THR A 241 -8.46 -7.61 -18.96
N ASP A 242 -9.05 -6.77 -19.83
CA ASP A 242 -8.65 -6.63 -21.23
C ASP A 242 -7.20 -6.11 -21.34
N ALA A 243 -6.84 -5.10 -20.55
CA ALA A 243 -5.50 -4.51 -20.59
C ALA A 243 -4.42 -5.46 -20.04
N LEU A 244 -4.74 -6.24 -19.00
CA LEU A 244 -3.86 -7.28 -18.47
C LEU A 244 -3.70 -8.42 -19.49
N ALA A 245 -4.79 -8.88 -20.11
CA ALA A 245 -4.78 -9.93 -21.13
C ALA A 245 -3.93 -9.53 -22.36
N ALA A 246 -4.00 -8.26 -22.78
CA ALA A 246 -3.19 -7.76 -23.88
C ALA A 246 -1.67 -7.78 -23.59
N ARG A 247 -1.27 -7.75 -22.32
CA ARG A 247 0.14 -7.71 -21.89
C ARG A 247 0.68 -9.06 -21.41
N LEU A 248 -0.18 -9.96 -20.92
CA LEU A 248 0.15 -11.30 -20.42
C LEU A 248 1.05 -12.14 -21.37
N PRO A 249 0.79 -12.19 -22.70
CA PRO A 249 1.67 -12.89 -23.65
C PRO A 249 3.11 -12.33 -23.67
N ARG A 250 3.29 -11.05 -23.35
CA ARG A 250 4.60 -10.38 -23.36
C ARG A 250 5.36 -10.52 -22.03
N THR A 251 4.68 -10.77 -20.92
CA THR A 251 5.29 -11.04 -19.60
C THR A 251 5.93 -12.42 -19.50
N ALA A 252 5.31 -13.44 -20.09
CA ALA A 252 5.93 -14.76 -20.23
C ALA A 252 7.24 -14.68 -21.02
N ALA A 253 7.25 -13.89 -22.11
CA ALA A 253 8.44 -13.60 -22.88
C ALA A 253 9.53 -12.85 -22.07
N THR A 254 9.16 -11.93 -21.17
CA THR A 254 10.15 -11.20 -20.35
C THR A 254 10.75 -12.05 -19.22
N MET A 255 9.98 -12.98 -18.64
CA MET A 255 10.52 -13.97 -17.69
C MET A 255 11.41 -14.99 -18.42
N ALA A 256 11.01 -15.42 -19.61
CA ALA A 256 11.83 -16.27 -20.48
C ALA A 256 13.13 -15.54 -20.87
N ASP A 257 13.09 -14.28 -21.28
CA ASP A 257 14.27 -13.47 -21.60
C ASP A 257 15.19 -13.30 -20.39
N ARG A 258 14.63 -13.13 -19.18
CA ARG A 258 15.43 -13.09 -17.95
C ARG A 258 16.08 -14.43 -17.63
N LEU A 259 15.34 -15.53 -17.75
CA LEU A 259 15.90 -16.88 -17.58
C LEU A 259 16.98 -17.17 -18.62
N VAL A 260 16.76 -16.78 -19.89
CA VAL A 260 17.72 -16.92 -20.99
C VAL A 260 18.94 -16.01 -20.79
N SER A 261 18.76 -14.82 -20.20
CA SER A 261 19.89 -13.93 -19.87
C SER A 261 20.72 -14.42 -18.68
N LEU A 262 20.09 -15.12 -17.73
CA LEU A 262 20.78 -15.77 -16.62
C LEU A 262 21.45 -17.10 -17.05
N ALA A 263 20.89 -17.76 -18.06
CA ALA A 263 21.46 -18.97 -18.67
C ALA A 263 22.59 -18.66 -19.69
N ARG A 264 22.68 -17.42 -20.18
CA ARG A 264 23.84 -16.96 -20.95
C ARG A 264 24.96 -16.61 -19.99
N THR A 265 25.87 -17.57 -19.77
CA THR A 265 27.20 -17.28 -19.23
C THR A 265 27.83 -16.13 -20.02
N PRO A 266 28.50 -15.15 -19.38
CA PRO A 266 29.18 -14.11 -20.12
C PRO A 266 30.24 -14.78 -21.00
N GLU A 267 30.10 -14.62 -22.31
CA GLU A 267 31.13 -14.99 -23.26
C GLU A 267 32.33 -14.10 -22.94
N LEU A 268 33.36 -14.72 -22.35
CA LEU A 268 34.59 -14.04 -21.96
C LEU A 268 35.26 -13.58 -23.25
N GLU A 269 35.11 -12.29 -23.59
CA GLU A 269 35.75 -11.68 -24.75
C GLU A 269 37.25 -12.01 -24.73
N ALA A 270 37.70 -12.63 -25.82
CA ALA A 270 39.09 -12.97 -26.06
C ALA A 270 39.94 -11.70 -26.09
N ARG A 271 40.67 -11.43 -24.99
CA ARG A 271 41.75 -10.45 -24.97
C ARG A 271 42.90 -10.92 -25.88
N PRO A 272 43.56 -10.02 -26.62
CA PRO A 272 44.68 -10.40 -27.48
C PRO A 272 45.89 -10.85 -26.65
N ALA A 273 46.61 -11.82 -27.20
CA ALA A 273 47.67 -12.59 -26.56
C ALA A 273 48.87 -11.74 -26.11
N ALA A 274 49.32 -11.99 -24.87
CA ALA A 274 50.68 -11.67 -24.40
C ALA A 274 51.51 -12.97 -24.33
N PRO A 275 52.83 -12.92 -24.55
CA PRO A 275 53.62 -14.10 -24.86
C PRO A 275 53.85 -15.02 -23.66
N ALA A 276 53.95 -16.31 -23.99
CA ALA A 276 54.01 -17.44 -23.09
C ALA A 276 55.24 -17.46 -22.18
N VAL A 277 55.00 -17.65 -20.88
CA VAL A 277 55.99 -18.22 -19.95
C VAL A 277 55.46 -19.58 -19.53
N GLY A 278 56.18 -20.62 -19.95
CA GLY A 278 55.81 -22.01 -19.79
C GLY A 278 55.84 -22.47 -18.34
N TRP A 279 54.73 -23.00 -17.88
CA TRP A 279 54.67 -23.98 -16.81
C TRP A 279 53.95 -25.20 -17.37
N ALA A 280 54.65 -26.34 -17.31
CA ALA A 280 54.27 -27.58 -17.95
C ALA A 280 52.92 -28.10 -17.42
N ALA A 281 52.06 -28.49 -18.36
CA ALA A 281 50.79 -29.14 -18.11
C ALA A 281 50.99 -30.47 -17.36
N ARG A 282 50.45 -30.57 -16.15
CA ARG A 282 50.06 -31.86 -15.59
C ARG A 282 48.68 -32.19 -16.14
N SER A 283 48.64 -33.03 -17.15
CA SER A 283 47.43 -33.63 -17.69
C SER A 283 46.74 -34.44 -16.59
N TYR A 284 45.56 -34.00 -16.15
CA TYR A 284 44.66 -34.85 -15.37
C TYR A 284 44.00 -35.81 -16.35
N ALA A 285 44.52 -37.03 -16.43
CA ALA A 285 43.84 -38.14 -17.10
C ALA A 285 42.74 -38.66 -16.16
N PRO A 286 41.46 -38.73 -16.59
CA PRO A 286 40.43 -39.39 -15.79
C PRO A 286 40.71 -40.89 -15.73
N ASP A 287 40.73 -41.43 -14.51
CA ASP A 287 40.85 -42.87 -14.22
C ASP A 287 39.66 -43.64 -14.85
N PRO A 288 39.87 -44.70 -15.65
CA PRO A 288 38.79 -45.39 -16.36
C PRO A 288 37.93 -46.34 -15.52
N ALA A 289 37.99 -46.29 -14.18
CA ALA A 289 37.28 -47.23 -13.30
C ALA A 289 35.95 -46.71 -12.72
N LEU A 290 34.97 -46.26 -13.53
CA LEU A 290 33.59 -46.04 -13.05
C LEU A 290 32.53 -46.42 -14.10
N GLY A 291 32.46 -47.72 -14.41
CA GLY A 291 31.28 -48.38 -14.99
C GLY A 291 30.31 -48.92 -13.94
N GLY A 292 30.45 -48.55 -12.66
CA GLY A 292 29.59 -48.96 -11.56
C GLY A 292 28.86 -47.76 -10.95
N GLY A 293 27.58 -47.95 -10.61
CA GLY A 293 26.68 -46.90 -10.11
C GLY A 293 27.32 -46.01 -9.04
N TYR A 294 27.29 -44.71 -9.30
CA TYR A 294 27.81 -43.69 -8.39
C TYR A 294 27.00 -43.70 -7.08
N ASP A 295 27.62 -44.10 -5.97
CA ASP A 295 27.05 -43.96 -4.62
C ASP A 295 27.42 -42.60 -4.04
N TRP A 296 26.43 -41.72 -3.95
CA TRP A 296 26.59 -40.37 -3.41
C TRP A 296 27.08 -40.36 -1.95
N ARG A 297 26.95 -41.48 -1.22
CA ARG A 297 27.48 -41.62 0.15
C ARG A 297 29.00 -41.74 0.22
N ALA A 298 29.68 -41.99 -0.89
CA ALA A 298 31.14 -42.03 -0.99
C ALA A 298 31.74 -40.69 -1.43
N SER A 299 30.92 -39.67 -1.68
CA SER A 299 31.40 -38.35 -2.11
C SER A 299 32.23 -37.66 -1.01
N PRO A 300 33.38 -37.05 -1.35
CA PRO A 300 34.14 -36.21 -0.42
C PRO A 300 33.36 -34.97 0.04
N ALA A 301 32.27 -34.61 -0.65
CA ALA A 301 31.36 -33.53 -0.30
C ALA A 301 30.06 -34.03 0.36
N ARG A 302 29.99 -35.29 0.80
CA ARG A 302 28.80 -35.81 1.50
C ARG A 302 28.54 -34.99 2.77
N PRO A 303 27.26 -34.74 3.14
CA PRO A 303 26.96 -34.16 4.44
C PRO A 303 27.51 -35.12 5.50
N GLN A 304 28.43 -34.63 6.35
CA GLN A 304 28.85 -35.41 7.51
C GLN A 304 27.59 -35.69 8.34
N ALA A 305 27.37 -36.97 8.64
CA ALA A 305 26.29 -37.36 9.54
C ALA A 305 26.39 -36.47 10.79
N LEU A 306 25.28 -35.85 11.19
CA LEU A 306 25.15 -35.33 12.54
C LEU A 306 25.27 -36.54 13.48
N GLU A 307 26.49 -36.84 13.91
CA GLU A 307 26.65 -37.62 15.12
C GLU A 307 26.01 -36.79 16.24
N PRO A 308 25.08 -37.37 17.02
CA PRO A 308 24.57 -36.67 18.18
C PRO A 308 25.75 -36.41 19.12
N ALA A 309 26.09 -35.14 19.28
CA ALA A 309 27.09 -34.73 20.24
C ALA A 309 26.73 -35.31 21.63
N PRO A 310 27.68 -35.85 22.41
CA PRO A 310 27.40 -36.25 23.77
C PRO A 310 26.87 -35.02 24.53
N ALA A 311 25.70 -35.17 25.14
CA ALA A 311 24.87 -34.11 25.72
C ALA A 311 25.51 -33.30 26.88
N ALA A 312 26.81 -33.44 27.14
CA ALA A 312 27.45 -33.00 28.37
C ALA A 312 28.28 -31.69 28.27
N VAL A 313 28.32 -31.00 27.13
CA VAL A 313 29.21 -29.80 26.97
C VAL A 313 28.49 -28.46 27.18
N PHE A 314 27.16 -28.41 27.17
CA PHE A 314 26.41 -27.13 27.29
C PHE A 314 25.33 -27.07 28.37
N GLY A 315 25.28 -28.01 29.32
CA GLY A 315 24.42 -27.88 30.52
C GLY A 315 22.93 -27.59 30.21
N LEU A 316 22.41 -28.15 29.13
CA LEU A 316 21.00 -28.03 28.74
C LEU A 316 20.39 -29.44 28.75
N ASP A 317 19.84 -29.83 29.91
CA ASP A 317 19.00 -31.04 30.06
C ASP A 317 17.60 -30.80 29.47
N GLU A 318 17.51 -30.40 28.20
CA GLU A 318 16.23 -30.26 27.50
C GLU A 318 16.34 -30.93 26.12
N PRO A 319 15.45 -31.90 25.80
CA PRO A 319 15.46 -32.55 24.50
C PRO A 319 15.03 -31.55 23.41
N GLY A 320 15.91 -31.33 22.44
CA GLY A 320 15.60 -30.54 21.25
C GLY A 320 14.41 -31.12 20.47
N PHE A 321 13.48 -30.24 20.08
CA PHE A 321 12.36 -30.48 19.16
C PHE A 321 11.62 -31.83 19.29
N SER A 322 11.40 -32.32 20.51
CA SER A 322 10.23 -33.13 20.78
C SER A 322 9.08 -32.17 21.06
N ALA A 323 8.06 -32.18 20.21
CA ALA A 323 6.80 -31.51 20.53
C ALA A 323 6.26 -32.21 21.80
N GLY A 324 6.27 -31.50 22.93
CA GLY A 324 5.56 -31.93 24.12
C GLY A 324 4.12 -32.28 23.73
N GLY A 325 3.64 -33.44 24.19
CA GLY A 325 2.31 -33.94 23.86
C GLY A 325 1.27 -32.83 24.04
N GLN A 326 0.63 -32.43 22.95
CA GLN A 326 -0.45 -31.46 23.00
C GLN A 326 -1.55 -32.04 23.91
N GLY A 327 -1.98 -31.25 24.89
CA GLY A 327 -3.10 -31.64 25.74
C GLY A 327 -4.30 -32.00 24.88
N ALA A 328 -4.80 -33.23 25.01
CA ALA A 328 -5.99 -33.66 24.32
C ALA A 328 -7.17 -32.82 24.82
N PHE A 329 -7.75 -32.00 23.94
CA PHE A 329 -9.04 -31.40 24.21
C PHE A 329 -10.11 -32.47 23.98
N ASP A 330 -10.85 -32.81 25.05
CA ASP A 330 -12.05 -33.64 24.95
C ASP A 330 -13.15 -32.83 24.26
N VAL A 331 -13.08 -32.80 22.93
CA VAL A 331 -14.19 -32.41 22.07
C VAL A 331 -15.04 -33.66 21.92
N GLY A 332 -16.00 -33.84 22.82
CA GLY A 332 -16.86 -35.02 22.86
C GLY A 332 -17.42 -35.44 21.49
N ALA A 333 -17.93 -36.68 21.39
CA ALA A 333 -18.27 -37.32 20.12
C ALA A 333 -18.98 -36.39 19.12
N PRO A 334 -18.52 -36.33 17.85
CA PRO A 334 -19.10 -35.43 16.87
C PRO A 334 -20.58 -35.77 16.64
N SER A 335 -21.44 -34.84 17.02
CA SER A 335 -22.88 -34.91 16.81
C SER A 335 -23.24 -34.15 15.52
N VAL A 336 -24.03 -34.80 14.66
CA VAL A 336 -24.59 -34.23 13.41
C VAL A 336 -25.94 -33.58 13.73
N ASP A 337 -26.00 -32.71 14.74
CA ASP A 337 -27.21 -31.93 15.03
C ASP A 337 -26.86 -30.44 15.15
N ALA A 338 -27.18 -29.66 14.11
CA ALA A 338 -26.88 -28.25 13.97
C ALA A 338 -27.96 -27.34 14.60
N ARG A 339 -28.47 -27.72 15.77
CA ARG A 339 -29.41 -26.91 16.54
C ARG A 339 -28.68 -26.31 17.73
N ALA A 340 -28.15 -25.10 17.55
CA ALA A 340 -27.70 -24.29 18.67
C ALA A 340 -28.91 -23.94 19.56
N ASP A 341 -28.73 -24.13 20.87
CA ASP A 341 -29.52 -23.57 21.97
C ASP A 341 -30.96 -24.08 22.15
N ARG A 342 -31.09 -25.17 22.91
CA ARG A 342 -32.19 -25.33 23.88
C ARG A 342 -31.68 -25.91 25.19
N ALA A 343 -30.88 -25.14 25.91
CA ALA A 343 -30.93 -25.24 27.36
C ALA A 343 -32.28 -24.65 27.78
N VAL A 344 -33.09 -25.42 28.49
CA VAL A 344 -34.34 -24.91 29.10
C VAL A 344 -33.90 -23.89 30.17
N PRO A 345 -34.33 -22.62 30.10
CA PRO A 345 -33.96 -21.62 31.09
C PRO A 345 -34.51 -22.01 32.46
N ASP A 346 -33.71 -21.78 33.50
CA ASP A 346 -34.10 -22.04 34.88
C ASP A 346 -35.28 -21.12 35.27
N ALA A 347 -36.25 -21.64 36.02
CA ALA A 347 -37.52 -20.95 36.26
C ALA A 347 -37.35 -19.63 37.03
N THR A 348 -36.22 -19.45 37.71
CA THR A 348 -35.88 -18.26 38.49
C THR A 348 -35.41 -17.07 37.65
N ASP A 349 -35.08 -17.27 36.37
CA ASP A 349 -34.61 -16.20 35.47
C ASP A 349 -35.74 -15.51 34.70
N LEU A 350 -36.98 -16.03 34.76
CA LEU A 350 -38.14 -15.46 34.07
C LEU A 350 -38.88 -14.36 34.86
N ASP A 351 -38.61 -14.23 36.17
CA ASP A 351 -39.32 -13.30 37.05
C ASP A 351 -38.62 -11.93 37.25
N LYS A 352 -37.51 -11.67 36.54
CA LYS A 352 -36.81 -10.38 36.65
C LYS A 352 -37.29 -9.41 35.55
N PRO A 353 -37.81 -8.22 35.89
CA PRO A 353 -38.13 -7.21 34.89
C PRO A 353 -36.85 -6.68 34.24
N LEU A 354 -36.84 -6.65 32.91
CA LEU A 354 -35.70 -6.23 32.08
C LEU A 354 -35.28 -4.78 32.40
N GLY A 355 -34.11 -4.59 33.01
CA GLY A 355 -33.50 -3.26 33.21
C GLY A 355 -32.87 -2.94 34.56
N ALA A 356 -32.47 -3.91 35.37
CA ALA A 356 -31.58 -3.68 36.53
C ALA A 356 -30.24 -4.40 36.30
N ALA A 357 -29.14 -3.67 36.52
CA ALA A 357 -27.77 -4.05 36.18
C ALA A 357 -27.26 -5.32 36.88
#